data_AF-A0A1J3F6N1-F1
#
_entry.id   AF-A0A1J3F6N1-F1
#
_cell.length_a   1.000
_cell.length_b   1.000
_cell.length_c   1.000
_cell.angle_alpha   90.00
_cell.angle_beta   90.00
_cell.angle_gamma   90.00
#
_symmetry.space_group_name_H-M   'P 1'
#
loop_
_entity.id
_entity.type
_entity.pdbx_description
1 polymer ?
#
loop_
_entity_poly.entity_id
_entity_poly.type
_entity_poly.pdbx_seq_one_letter_code
_entity_poly.pdbx_strand_id
1 'polypeptide(L)'
;RRSSSSRTAADLFSPLLRRRSLLRRGSVLPSSPLLRRMQSRHILDTIVETLSKDSRRTFIWEEISYLERWWRDASPNKQEALSNLIKNGQLEIVGGGWVMNDEANSHYFAIIEQVFSFACWWWKRFSAT
;
A
#
# COMPACT_ATOMS: atom_id res chain seq x y z
N ARG A 1 -65.95 -1.60 25.58
CA ARG A 1 -66.03 -1.68 24.11
C ARG A 1 -64.64 -1.99 23.56
N ARG A 2 -64.50 -3.09 22.81
CA ARG A 2 -63.27 -3.53 22.12
C ARG A 2 -62.85 -2.53 21.03
N SER A 3 -61.55 -2.36 20.85
CA SER A 3 -60.86 -2.24 19.54
C SER A 3 -59.35 -2.06 19.80
N SER A 4 -58.56 -3.13 19.98
CA SER A 4 -57.79 -3.80 18.93
C SER A 4 -57.22 -2.86 17.86
N SER A 5 -56.06 -2.25 18.12
CA SER A 5 -55.15 -1.80 17.07
C SER A 5 -54.06 -2.84 16.92
N SER A 6 -54.25 -3.69 15.92
CA SER A 6 -53.36 -4.76 15.50
C SER A 6 -52.03 -4.19 15.03
N ARG A 7 -50.93 -4.55 15.69
CA ARG A 7 -49.59 -4.38 15.13
C ARG A 7 -49.49 -5.25 13.88
N THR A 8 -49.35 -4.61 12.72
CA THR A 8 -49.12 -5.29 11.45
C THR A 8 -47.77 -6.01 11.48
N ALA A 9 -47.71 -7.23 10.95
CA ALA A 9 -46.49 -8.05 10.89
C ALA A 9 -45.33 -7.40 10.10
N ALA A 10 -45.59 -6.30 9.39
CA ALA A 10 -44.60 -5.47 8.72
C ALA A 10 -43.75 -4.61 9.68
N ASP A 11 -44.24 -4.32 10.90
CA ASP A 11 -43.54 -3.46 11.86
C ASP A 11 -42.50 -4.21 12.72
N LEU A 12 -42.46 -5.55 12.65
CA LEU A 12 -41.50 -6.40 13.37
C LEU A 12 -40.32 -6.85 12.50
N PHE A 13 -40.27 -6.47 11.23
CA PHE A 13 -39.20 -6.81 10.30
C PHE A 13 -38.52 -5.56 9.72
N SER A 14 -37.99 -4.67 10.57
CA SER A 14 -37.04 -3.64 10.12
C SER A 14 -36.17 -3.08 11.26
N PRO A 15 -35.12 -3.83 11.63
CA PRO A 15 -33.79 -3.20 11.71
C PRO A 15 -32.76 -3.87 10.79
N LEU A 16 -33.05 -5.07 10.29
CA LEU A 16 -32.11 -5.93 9.55
C LEU A 16 -32.05 -5.67 8.04
N LEU A 17 -33.00 -4.92 7.47
CA LEU A 17 -32.97 -4.55 6.04
C LEU A 17 -32.36 -3.18 5.77
N ARG A 18 -32.05 -2.38 6.80
CA ARG A 18 -31.28 -1.13 6.67
C ARG A 18 -29.76 -1.34 6.67
N ARG A 19 -29.30 -2.60 6.75
CA ARG A 19 -27.89 -3.00 6.69
C ARG A 19 -27.52 -3.78 5.43
N ARG A 20 -28.44 -3.92 4.48
CA ARG A 20 -28.21 -4.70 3.24
C ARG A 20 -28.03 -3.85 1.97
N SER A 21 -27.82 -2.54 2.09
CA SER A 21 -27.51 -1.65 0.95
C SER A 21 -26.04 -1.21 0.87
N LEU A 22 -25.16 -1.69 1.76
CA LEU A 22 -23.73 -1.31 1.79
C LEU A 22 -22.77 -2.45 1.43
N LEU A 23 -23.23 -3.44 0.65
CA LEU A 23 -22.38 -4.51 0.10
C LEU A 23 -22.26 -4.44 -1.43
N ARG A 24 -22.35 -3.22 -1.99
CA ARG A 24 -21.82 -2.88 -3.31
C ARG A 24 -20.70 -1.84 -3.16
N ARG A 25 -19.58 -2.24 -2.60
CA ARG A 25 -18.30 -1.62 -2.94
C ARG A 25 -17.29 -2.74 -3.09
N GLY A 26 -16.93 -3.02 -4.33
CA GLY A 26 -15.63 -3.62 -4.62
C GLY A 26 -14.58 -2.66 -4.12
N SER A 27 -14.20 -2.78 -2.85
CA SER A 27 -13.11 -2.00 -2.28
C SER A 27 -11.82 -2.75 -2.56
N VAL A 28 -11.07 -2.28 -3.55
CA VAL A 28 -9.75 -2.82 -3.91
C VAL A 28 -8.70 -2.52 -2.82
N LEU A 29 -9.02 -1.74 -1.78
CA LEU A 29 -8.07 -1.40 -0.71
C LEU A 29 -8.74 -1.25 0.66
N PRO A 30 -8.00 -1.48 1.76
CA PRO A 30 -8.50 -1.22 3.10
C PRO A 30 -8.87 0.25 3.24
N SER A 31 -10.01 0.55 3.87
CA SER A 31 -10.60 1.89 3.91
C SER A 31 -9.78 2.92 4.71
N SER A 32 -8.89 2.50 5.60
CA SER A 32 -8.10 3.41 6.44
C SER A 32 -6.65 3.60 5.94
N PRO A 33 -6.19 4.86 5.75
CA PRO A 33 -4.80 5.16 5.36
C PRO A 33 -3.76 4.66 6.38
N LEU A 34 -4.13 4.59 7.66
CA LEU A 34 -3.26 4.07 8.71
C LEU A 34 -3.02 2.57 8.56
N LEU A 35 -4.05 1.79 8.23
CA LEU A 35 -3.92 0.35 8.04
C LEU A 35 -3.01 0.02 6.85
N ARG A 36 -3.16 0.74 5.72
CA ARG A 36 -2.26 0.57 4.57
C ARG A 36 -0.81 0.81 4.94
N ARG A 37 -0.53 1.87 5.71
CA ARG A 37 0.82 2.20 6.17
C ARG A 37 1.41 1.13 7.09
N MET A 38 0.61 0.58 7.99
CA MET A 38 1.07 -0.47 8.90
C MET A 38 1.35 -1.76 8.13
N GLN A 39 0.49 -2.11 7.18
CA GLN A 39 0.69 -3.29 6.33
C GLN A 39 1.94 -3.17 5.45
N SER A 40 2.13 -2.04 4.75
CA SER A 40 3.30 -1.85 3.86
C SER A 40 4.63 -1.93 4.63
N ARG A 41 4.68 -1.38 5.85
CA ARG A 41 5.85 -1.48 6.72
C ARG A 41 6.16 -2.93 7.10
N HIS A 42 5.15 -3.66 7.53
CA HIS A 42 5.32 -5.05 7.94
C HIS A 42 5.78 -5.92 6.76
N ILE A 43 5.27 -5.65 5.56
CA ILE A 43 5.68 -6.33 4.33
C ILE A 43 7.17 -6.06 4.04
N LEU A 44 7.60 -4.80 4.08
CA LEU A 44 9.01 -4.45 3.82
C LEU A 44 9.96 -5.05 4.87
N ASP A 45 9.58 -5.05 6.14
CA ASP A 45 10.35 -5.72 7.20
C ASP A 45 10.49 -7.23 6.93
N THR A 46 9.39 -7.86 6.51
CA THR A 46 9.37 -9.30 6.18
C THR A 46 10.22 -9.60 4.94
N ILE A 47 10.18 -8.73 3.93
CA ILE A 47 11.02 -8.87 2.72
C ILE A 47 12.49 -8.84 3.11
N VAL A 48 12.93 -7.84 3.88
CA VAL A 48 14.32 -7.75 4.33
C VAL A 48 14.72 -9.01 5.08
N GLU A 49 13.92 -9.45 6.05
CA GLU A 49 14.24 -10.64 6.85
C GLU A 49 14.27 -11.93 6.01
N THR A 50 13.32 -12.11 5.10
CA THR A 50 13.19 -13.34 4.30
C THR A 50 14.24 -13.43 3.20
N LEU A 51 14.61 -12.31 2.57
CA LEU A 51 15.67 -12.28 1.57
C LEU A 51 17.06 -12.41 2.19
N SER A 52 17.27 -11.89 3.41
CA SER A 52 18.53 -12.10 4.14
C SER A 52 18.76 -13.55 4.54
N LYS A 53 17.73 -14.39 4.63
CA LYS A 53 17.84 -15.81 5.03
C LYS A 53 18.21 -16.75 3.86
N ASP A 54 17.86 -16.41 2.62
CA ASP A 54 18.13 -17.26 1.45
C ASP A 54 18.49 -16.37 0.25
N SER A 55 19.75 -16.44 -0.17
CA SER A 55 20.32 -15.62 -1.26
C SER A 55 19.74 -15.92 -2.63
N ARG A 56 19.03 -17.05 -2.79
CA ARG A 56 18.40 -17.44 -4.07
C ARG A 56 17.04 -16.78 -4.28
N ARG A 57 16.47 -16.17 -3.24
CA ARG A 57 15.18 -15.50 -3.32
C ARG A 57 15.39 -14.12 -3.91
N THR A 58 14.53 -13.78 -4.86
CA THR A 58 14.44 -12.45 -5.45
C THR A 58 13.04 -11.88 -5.22
N PHE A 59 12.94 -10.56 -5.15
CA PHE A 59 11.69 -9.86 -5.01
C PHE A 59 11.74 -8.54 -5.78
N ILE A 60 10.59 -8.12 -6.29
CA ILE A 60 10.42 -6.88 -7.04
C ILE A 60 9.50 -5.95 -6.26
N TRP A 61 9.91 -4.71 -6.05
CA TRP A 61 9.10 -3.69 -5.37
C TRP A 61 8.90 -2.47 -6.27
N GLU A 62 7.65 -2.02 -6.41
CA GLU A 62 7.28 -0.92 -7.32
C GLU A 62 6.95 0.38 -6.58
N GLU A 63 6.26 0.29 -5.44
CA GLU A 63 5.64 1.46 -4.79
C GLU A 63 6.62 2.24 -3.90
N ILE A 64 7.33 3.20 -4.48
CA ILE A 64 8.42 3.93 -3.82
C ILE A 64 7.91 4.81 -2.68
N SER A 65 6.69 5.32 -2.77
CA SER A 65 6.09 6.14 -1.70
C SER A 65 6.07 5.46 -0.34
N TYR A 66 5.84 4.15 -0.30
CA TYR A 66 5.91 3.37 0.93
C TYR A 66 7.33 2.99 1.30
N LEU A 67 8.20 2.78 0.32
CA LEU A 67 9.61 2.47 0.53
C LEU A 67 10.37 3.65 1.17
N GLU A 68 10.19 4.87 0.65
CA GLU A 68 10.83 6.07 1.21
C GLU A 68 10.41 6.29 2.66
N ARG A 69 9.12 6.10 2.94
CA ARG A 69 8.59 6.25 4.29
C ARG A 69 9.14 5.19 5.23
N TRP A 70 9.19 3.93 4.78
CA TRP A 70 9.80 2.86 5.55
C TRP A 70 11.28 3.16 5.78
N TRP A 71 12.01 3.62 4.77
CA TRP A 71 13.43 3.96 4.86
C TRP A 71 13.70 5.00 5.95
N ARG A 72 12.90 6.08 6.00
CA ARG A 72 13.03 7.12 7.02
C ARG A 72 12.83 6.59 8.44
N ASP A 73 11.94 5.61 8.58
CA ASP A 73 11.53 5.11 9.89
C ASP A 73 12.29 3.81 10.29
N ALA A 74 13.08 3.23 9.37
CA ALA A 74 13.87 2.02 9.58
C ALA A 74 15.17 2.31 10.35
N SER A 75 15.64 1.33 11.13
CA SER A 75 16.92 1.43 11.81
C SER A 75 18.10 1.38 10.82
N PRO A 76 19.28 1.92 11.17
CA PRO A 76 20.46 1.91 10.31
C PRO A 76 20.82 0.50 9.79
N ASN A 77 20.74 -0.51 10.66
CA ASN A 77 21.03 -1.91 10.29
C ASN A 77 20.06 -2.44 9.22
N LYS A 78 18.77 -2.07 9.30
CA LYS A 78 17.77 -2.48 8.30
C LYS A 78 17.98 -1.74 6.97
N GLN A 79 18.37 -0.47 7.01
CA GLN A 79 18.71 0.32 5.82
C GLN A 79 19.93 -0.26 5.10
N GLU A 80 20.95 -0.67 5.85
CA GLU A 80 22.14 -1.33 5.30
C GLU A 80 21.79 -2.71 4.71
N ALA A 81 21.00 -3.51 5.42
CA ALA A 81 20.52 -4.79 4.91
C ALA A 81 19.75 -4.63 3.59
N LEU A 82 18.82 -3.68 3.51
CA LEU A 82 18.10 -3.38 2.27
C LEU A 82 19.06 -2.95 1.15
N SER A 83 20.01 -2.07 1.45
CA SER A 83 21.03 -1.62 0.48
C SER A 83 21.83 -2.78 -0.08
N ASN A 84 22.23 -3.74 0.77
CA ASN A 84 22.97 -4.92 0.36
C ASN A 84 22.11 -5.85 -0.50
N LEU A 85 20.82 -6.01 -0.18
CA LEU A 85 19.89 -6.79 -0.99
C LEU A 85 19.69 -6.19 -2.38
N ILE A 86 19.65 -4.86 -2.49
CA ILE A 86 19.58 -4.16 -3.78
C ILE A 86 20.88 -4.36 -4.57
N LYS A 87 22.04 -4.16 -3.93
CA LYS A 87 23.36 -4.34 -4.57
C LYS A 87 23.59 -5.76 -5.07
N ASN A 88 23.13 -6.76 -4.32
CA ASN A 88 23.25 -8.16 -4.69
C ASN A 88 22.19 -8.62 -5.69
N GLY A 89 21.27 -7.74 -6.12
CA GLY A 89 20.21 -8.05 -7.08
C GLY A 89 19.08 -8.92 -6.53
N GLN A 90 19.02 -9.15 -5.21
CA GLN A 90 17.92 -9.89 -4.59
C GLN A 90 16.66 -9.06 -4.47
N LEU A 91 16.79 -7.74 -4.30
CA LEU A 91 15.67 -6.82 -4.30
C LEU A 91 15.82 -5.86 -5.48
N GLU A 92 14.94 -6.02 -6.46
CA GLU A 92 14.87 -5.11 -7.59
C GLU A 92 13.78 -4.06 -7.33
N ILE A 93 14.14 -2.80 -7.46
CA ILE A 93 13.19 -1.71 -7.40
C ILE A 93 12.81 -1.37 -8.83
N VAL A 94 11.55 -1.64 -9.17
CA VAL A 94 10.97 -1.37 -10.48
C VAL A 94 10.04 -0.18 -10.39
N GLY A 95 9.62 0.32 -11.55
CA GLY A 95 8.77 1.49 -11.61
C GLY A 95 9.60 2.78 -11.72
N GLY A 96 9.14 3.67 -12.58
CA GLY A 96 9.83 4.92 -12.90
C GLY A 96 9.41 6.10 -12.05
N GLY A 97 8.53 5.94 -11.06
CA GLY A 97 7.92 7.06 -10.33
C GLY A 97 7.52 6.73 -8.91
N TRP A 98 7.00 7.73 -8.18
CA TRP A 98 6.61 7.59 -6.78
C TRP A 98 5.39 6.68 -6.57
N VAL A 99 4.49 6.62 -7.56
CA VAL A 99 3.24 5.86 -7.57
C VAL A 99 2.98 5.38 -9.00
N MET A 100 2.24 4.28 -9.16
CA MET A 100 1.65 3.91 -10.45
C MET A 100 0.60 4.95 -10.86
N ASN A 101 0.92 5.82 -11.83
CA ASN A 101 -0.02 6.85 -12.28
C ASN A 101 -1.20 6.23 -13.06
N ASP A 102 -2.38 6.84 -12.96
CA ASP A 102 -3.50 6.50 -13.84
C ASP A 102 -3.13 6.90 -15.28
N GLU A 103 -3.27 6.00 -16.24
CA GLU A 103 -2.91 6.25 -17.64
C GLU A 103 -4.01 7.02 -18.39
N ALA A 104 -5.22 7.10 -17.85
CA ALA A 104 -6.36 7.73 -18.52
C ALA A 104 -6.51 9.23 -18.19
N ASN A 105 -6.34 9.63 -16.93
CA ASN A 105 -6.65 11.01 -16.48
C ASN A 105 -5.44 11.80 -15.95
N SER A 106 -4.24 11.23 -15.94
CA SER A 106 -3.07 11.93 -15.41
C SER A 106 -2.54 12.96 -16.41
N HIS A 107 -2.36 14.19 -15.95
CA HIS A 107 -1.67 15.22 -16.74
C HIS A 107 -0.17 14.89 -16.83
N TYR A 108 0.39 14.89 -18.04
CA TYR A 108 1.79 14.51 -18.29
C TYR A 108 2.80 15.24 -17.39
N PHE A 109 2.53 16.50 -17.06
CA PHE A 109 3.35 17.28 -16.13
C PHE A 109 3.46 16.60 -14.75
N ALA A 110 2.35 16.13 -14.18
CA ALA A 110 2.34 15.44 -12.90
C ALA A 110 3.08 14.09 -12.97
N ILE A 111 2.98 13.39 -14.12
CA ILE A 111 3.73 12.16 -14.37
C ILE A 111 5.24 12.45 -14.37
N ILE A 112 5.68 13.48 -15.11
CA ILE A 112 7.09 13.86 -15.20
C ILE A 112 7.64 14.29 -13.84
N GLU A 113 6.90 15.11 -13.09
CA GLU A 113 7.33 15.56 -11.77
C GLU A 113 7.52 14.40 -10.80
N GLN A 114 6.60 13.42 -10.79
CA GLN A 114 6.77 12.26 -9.93
C GLN A 114 7.95 11.38 -10.35
N VAL A 115 8.17 11.19 -11.66
CA VAL A 115 9.29 10.39 -12.17
C VAL A 115 10.62 11.03 -11.80
N PHE A 116 10.73 12.34 -12.02
CA PHE A 116 11.94 13.10 -11.72
C PHE A 116 12.24 13.13 -10.22
N SER A 117 11.22 13.34 -9.39
CA SER A 117 11.36 13.35 -7.93
C SER A 117 11.84 11.99 -7.41
N PHE A 118 11.33 10.90 -7.97
CA PHE A 118 11.79 9.56 -7.65
C PHE A 118 13.25 9.37 -8.06
N ALA A 119 13.60 9.68 -9.30
CA ALA A 119 14.97 9.54 -9.80
C ALA A 119 15.97 10.32 -8.94
N CYS A 120 15.67 11.56 -8.58
CA CYS A 120 16.53 12.37 -7.70
C CYS A 120 16.69 11.75 -6.31
N TRP A 121 15.61 11.23 -5.74
CA TRP A 121 15.63 10.54 -4.44
C TRP A 121 16.50 9.28 -4.49
N TRP A 122 16.35 8.49 -5.56
CA TRP A 122 17.07 7.26 -5.81
C TRP A 122 18.57 7.50 -5.96
N TRP A 123 18.94 8.41 -6.88
CA TRP A 123 20.33 8.74 -7.16
C TRP A 123 21.09 9.19 -5.92
N LYS A 124 20.46 10.01 -5.07
CA LYS A 124 21.09 10.49 -3.82
C LYS A 124 21.43 9.38 -2.82
N ARG A 125 20.78 8.22 -2.89
CA ARG A 125 20.90 7.15 -1.89
C ARG A 125 21.65 5.94 -2.40
N PHE A 126 21.47 5.60 -3.68
CA PHE A 126 21.96 4.33 -4.22
C PHE A 126 23.00 4.49 -5.33
N SER A 127 23.22 5.70 -5.86
CA SER A 127 24.22 5.92 -6.93
C SER A 127 25.61 6.36 -6.45
N ALA A 128 25.86 6.36 -5.13
CA ALA A 128 27.14 6.74 -4.55
C ALA A 128 27.92 5.53 -3.97
N THR A 129 27.67 4.32 -4.46
CA THR A 129 28.53 3.14 -4.18
C THR A 129 28.81 2.38 -5.46
#